data_AF-A0A8X6R6F1-F1
#
_entry.id   AF-A0A8X6R6F1-F1
#
_cell.length_a   1.000
_cell.length_b   1.000
_cell.length_c   1.000
_cell.angle_alpha   90.00
_cell.angle_beta   90.00
_cell.angle_gamma   90.00
#
_symmetry.space_group_name_H-M   'P 1'
#
loop_
_entity.id
_entity.type
_entity.pdbx_description
1 polymer ?
#
loop_
_entity_poly.entity_id
_entity_poly.type
_entity_poly.pdbx_seq_one_letter_code
_entity_poly.pdbx_strand_id
1 'polypeptide(L)'
;MRQANQQFSSILTKIGNSEQLDKMEITLIESRFCTVEEAEARCPQGIRLFNTNNTVNEYNNKIWNAYVDRVTSTAIDVYIGFTSKEQETFVRQKLHKMSLIDTNGLPYQTVYVKKIFIT
;
A
#
# COMPACT_ATOMS: atom_id res chain seq x y z
N MET A 1 10.61 10.44 18.13
CA MET A 1 11.48 9.28 17.85
C MET A 1 10.60 8.16 17.28
N ARG A 2 10.86 7.64 16.07
CA ARG A 2 9.97 6.64 15.43
C ARG A 2 10.15 5.21 15.97
N GLN A 3 11.33 4.89 16.51
CA GLN A 3 11.66 3.58 17.06
C GLN A 3 12.06 3.73 18.53
N ALA A 4 11.49 2.91 19.42
CA ALA A 4 11.83 2.92 20.86
C ALA A 4 13.09 2.10 21.18
N ASN A 5 13.39 1.08 20.38
CA ASN A 5 14.59 0.25 20.56
C ASN A 5 15.81 0.94 19.94
N GLN A 6 16.77 1.34 20.78
CA GLN A 6 17.96 2.07 20.36
C GLN A 6 18.87 1.24 19.43
N GLN A 7 19.05 -0.04 19.71
CA GLN A 7 19.85 -0.94 18.87
C GLN A 7 19.24 -1.08 17.47
N PHE A 8 17.92 -1.26 17.39
CA PHE A 8 17.22 -1.34 16.10
C PHE A 8 17.28 0.00 15.36
N SER A 9 17.13 1.12 16.06
CA SER A 9 17.27 2.46 15.47
C SER A 9 18.67 2.68 14.88
N SER A 10 19.72 2.18 15.54
CA SER A 10 21.10 2.26 15.04
C SER A 10 21.28 1.44 13.76
N ILE A 11 20.76 0.20 13.72
CA ILE A 11 20.81 -0.64 12.52
C ILE A 11 20.08 0.02 11.34
N LEU A 12 18.88 0.58 11.55
CA LEU A 12 18.17 1.30 10.50
C LEU A 12 18.93 2.52 9.99
N THR A 13 19.67 3.20 10.87
CA THR A 13 20.52 4.35 10.49
C THR A 13 21.66 3.89 9.59
N LYS A 14 22.35 2.80 9.94
CA LYS A 14 23.40 2.19 9.11
C LYS A 14 22.89 1.81 7.72
N ILE A 15 21.73 1.13 7.65
CA ILE A 15 21.09 0.77 6.38
C ILE A 15 20.82 2.03 5.54
N GLY A 16 20.27 3.08 6.16
CA GLY A 16 20.01 4.37 5.51
C GLY A 16 21.27 5.05 4.98
N ASN A 17 22.41 4.87 5.65
CA ASN A 17 23.72 5.40 5.26
C ASN A 17 24.48 4.47 4.29
N SER A 18 23.91 3.33 3.89
CA SER A 18 24.60 2.29 3.09
C SER A 18 25.86 1.71 3.77
N GLU A 19 25.88 1.72 5.10
CA GLU A 19 26.94 1.09 5.89
C GLU A 19 26.73 -0.43 5.98
N GLN A 20 27.82 -1.19 5.96
CA GLN A 20 27.76 -2.65 6.08
C GLN A 20 27.37 -3.05 7.52
N LEU A 21 26.36 -3.91 7.62
CA LEU A 21 25.97 -4.51 8.90
C LEU A 21 26.94 -5.63 9.29
N ASP A 22 27.23 -5.74 10.58
CA ASP A 22 28.01 -6.86 11.10
C ASP A 22 27.16 -8.14 11.25
N LYS A 23 27.81 -9.25 11.58
CA LYS A 23 27.13 -10.56 11.72
C LYS A 23 26.05 -10.55 12.80
N MET A 24 26.28 -9.87 13.93
CA MET A 24 25.32 -9.81 15.03
C MET A 24 24.11 -8.97 14.64
N GLU A 25 24.32 -7.87 13.93
CA GLU A 25 23.26 -7.00 13.40
C GLU A 25 22.39 -7.74 12.37
N ILE A 26 23.01 -8.50 11.46
CA ILE A 26 22.30 -9.35 10.50
C ILE A 26 21.49 -10.41 11.23
N THR A 27 22.11 -11.17 12.15
CA THR A 27 21.40 -12.19 12.95
C THR A 27 20.22 -11.59 13.72
N LEU A 28 20.37 -10.37 14.25
CA LEU A 28 19.28 -9.69 14.95
C LEU A 28 18.11 -9.34 14.01
N ILE A 29 18.38 -8.93 12.77
CA ILE A 29 17.34 -8.67 11.77
C ILE A 29 16.66 -9.97 11.34
N GLU A 30 17.43 -11.00 11.01
CA GLU A 30 16.93 -12.30 10.56
C GLU A 30 16.12 -13.02 11.65
N SER A 31 16.44 -12.81 12.93
CA SER A 31 15.67 -13.37 14.06
C SER A 31 14.22 -12.88 14.12
N ARG A 32 13.90 -11.81 13.38
CA ARG A 32 12.54 -11.24 13.29
C ARG A 32 11.78 -11.75 12.07
N PHE A 33 12.41 -12.54 11.20
CA PHE A 33 11.70 -13.15 10.08
C PHE A 33 10.63 -14.09 10.62
N CYS A 34 9.46 -14.01 10.01
CA CYS A 34 8.31 -14.84 10.34
C CYS A 34 7.61 -15.22 9.05
N THR A 35 6.83 -16.30 9.10
CA THR A 35 6.03 -16.71 7.95
C THR A 35 4.87 -15.75 7.72
N VAL A 36 4.22 -15.86 6.56
CA VAL A 36 3.06 -15.03 6.23
C VAL A 36 1.93 -15.26 7.24
N GLU A 37 1.71 -16.52 7.62
CA GLU A 37 0.67 -16.94 8.56
C GLU A 37 0.94 -16.37 9.96
N GLU A 38 2.20 -16.41 10.41
CA GLU A 38 2.61 -15.82 11.68
C GLU A 38 2.41 -14.29 11.69
N ALA A 39 2.77 -13.62 10.60
CA ALA A 39 2.58 -12.18 10.47
C ALA A 39 1.08 -11.81 10.47
N GLU A 40 0.24 -12.58 9.78
CA GLU A 40 -1.22 -12.43 9.77
C GLU A 40 -1.82 -12.65 11.17
N ALA A 41 -1.35 -13.64 11.93
CA ALA A 41 -1.82 -13.89 13.29
C ALA A 41 -1.38 -12.80 14.28
N ARG A 42 -0.11 -12.38 14.25
CA ARG A 42 0.45 -11.39 15.19
C ARG A 42 0.00 -9.96 14.88
N CYS A 43 -0.15 -9.63 13.60
CA CYS A 43 -0.51 -8.29 13.15
C CYS A 43 -1.49 -8.33 11.97
N PRO A 44 -2.75 -8.74 12.19
CA PRO A 44 -3.75 -8.92 11.14
C PRO A 44 -4.16 -7.62 10.43
N GLN A 45 -3.81 -6.48 11.01
CA GLN A 45 -4.08 -5.13 10.49
C GLN A 45 -2.81 -4.39 10.06
N GLY A 46 -1.64 -5.03 10.14
CA GLY A 46 -0.39 -4.39 9.79
C GLY A 46 -0.29 -4.13 8.28
N ILE A 47 0.31 -3.00 7.92
CA ILE A 47 0.63 -2.69 6.52
C ILE A 47 1.69 -3.67 6.02
N ARG A 48 1.45 -4.32 4.89
CA ARG A 48 2.40 -5.21 4.23
C ARG A 48 3.16 -4.46 3.15
N LEU A 49 4.48 -4.54 3.20
CA LEU A 49 5.36 -3.93 2.20
C LEU A 49 5.81 -5.00 1.22
N PHE A 50 5.77 -4.67 -0.07
CA PHE A 50 6.16 -5.57 -1.14
C PHE A 50 7.12 -4.87 -2.10
N ASN A 51 7.93 -5.67 -2.79
CA ASN A 51 8.96 -5.16 -3.71
C ASN A 51 8.37 -4.68 -5.05
N THR A 52 7.20 -5.17 -5.46
CA THR A 52 6.62 -4.87 -6.78
C THR A 52 5.15 -4.50 -6.70
N ASN A 53 4.70 -3.62 -7.60
CA ASN A 53 3.28 -3.27 -7.69
C ASN A 53 2.39 -4.48 -8.02
N ASN A 54 2.90 -5.45 -8.78
CA ASN A 54 2.15 -6.66 -9.09
C ASN A 54 1.81 -7.46 -7.82
N THR A 55 2.80 -7.65 -6.93
CA THR A 55 2.59 -8.37 -5.67
C THR A 55 1.68 -7.60 -4.70
N VAL A 56 1.75 -6.26 -4.70
CA VAL A 56 0.77 -5.41 -3.99
C VAL A 56 -0.65 -5.66 -4.50
N ASN A 57 -0.84 -5.67 -5.83
CA ASN A 57 -2.15 -5.87 -6.45
C ASN A 57 -2.71 -7.26 -6.13
N GLU A 58 -1.90 -8.31 -6.23
CA GLU A 58 -2.29 -9.68 -5.88
C GLU A 58 -2.73 -9.78 -4.41
N TYR A 59 -1.97 -9.19 -3.50
CA TYR A 59 -2.30 -9.19 -2.06
C TYR A 59 -3.61 -8.42 -1.79
N ASN A 60 -3.78 -7.23 -2.35
CA ASN A 60 -4.98 -6.42 -2.19
C ASN A 60 -6.21 -7.12 -2.78
N ASN A 61 -6.09 -7.72 -3.97
CA ASN A 61 -7.16 -8.48 -4.60
C ASN A 61 -7.57 -9.70 -3.76
N LYS A 62 -6.61 -10.42 -3.17
CA LYS A 62 -6.90 -11.52 -2.23
C LYS A 62 -7.76 -11.03 -1.07
N ILE A 63 -7.40 -9.89 -0.47
CA ILE A 63 -8.19 -9.29 0.62
C ILE A 63 -9.59 -8.92 0.12
N TRP A 64 -9.71 -8.17 -0.96
CA TRP A 64 -11.01 -7.71 -1.47
C TRP A 64 -11.95 -8.85 -1.86
N ASN A 65 -11.41 -9.96 -2.37
CA ASN A 65 -12.21 -11.14 -2.72
C ASN A 65 -12.66 -11.95 -1.51
N ALA A 66 -11.96 -11.83 -0.37
CA ALA A 66 -12.32 -12.53 0.86
C ALA A 66 -13.47 -11.86 1.64
N TYR A 67 -13.80 -10.59 1.35
CA TYR A 67 -14.86 -9.84 2.04
C TYR A 67 -16.04 -9.55 1.11
N VAL A 68 -17.23 -9.98 1.52
CA VAL A 68 -18.48 -9.73 0.79
C VAL A 68 -18.90 -8.25 0.89
N ASP A 69 -18.70 -7.63 2.05
CA ASP A 69 -19.07 -6.23 2.34
C ASP A 69 -18.00 -5.22 1.91
N ARG A 70 -17.53 -5.33 0.67
CA ARG A 70 -16.62 -4.33 0.10
C ARG A 70 -17.40 -3.09 -0.33
N VAL A 71 -16.85 -1.92 -0.01
CA VAL A 71 -17.38 -0.63 -0.43
C VAL A 71 -16.48 -0.07 -1.51
N THR A 72 -17.05 0.14 -2.70
CA THR A 72 -16.39 0.86 -3.79
C THR A 72 -16.75 2.33 -3.69
N SER A 73 -15.75 3.17 -3.47
CA SER A 73 -15.89 4.63 -3.53
C SER A 73 -15.33 5.12 -4.85
N THR A 74 -16.17 5.80 -5.63
CA THR A 74 -15.78 6.42 -6.90
C THR A 74 -15.62 7.91 -6.72
N ALA A 75 -14.56 8.48 -7.27
CA ALA A 75 -14.32 9.92 -7.27
C ALA A 75 -15.43 10.65 -8.05
N ILE A 76 -15.80 11.84 -7.57
CA ILE A 76 -16.72 12.74 -8.26
C ILE A 76 -15.88 13.90 -8.79
N ASP A 77 -15.59 13.84 -10.09
CA ASP A 77 -14.73 14.82 -10.76
C ASP A 77 -15.55 15.87 -11.51
N VAL A 78 -15.04 17.10 -11.54
CA VAL A 78 -15.59 18.20 -12.36
C VAL A 78 -14.63 18.47 -13.51
N TYR A 79 -15.11 18.28 -14.74
CA TYR A 79 -14.35 18.56 -15.96
C TYR A 79 -14.70 19.95 -16.48
N ILE A 80 -13.70 20.71 -16.92
CA ILE A 80 -13.87 22.05 -17.49
C ILE A 80 -13.00 22.21 -18.75
N GLY A 81 -13.33 23.16 -19.63
CA GLY A 81 -12.47 23.53 -20.77
C GLY A 81 -12.62 22.68 -22.04
N PHE A 82 -13.71 21.93 -22.19
CA PHE A 82 -14.04 21.20 -23.41
C PHE A 82 -15.01 21.99 -24.31
N THR A 83 -14.93 21.76 -25.62
CA THR A 83 -15.76 22.42 -26.65
C THR A 83 -16.87 21.52 -27.19
N SER A 84 -16.85 20.22 -26.87
CA SER A 84 -17.88 19.26 -27.27
C SER A 84 -18.07 18.14 -26.24
N LYS A 85 -19.21 17.43 -26.31
CA LYS A 85 -19.52 16.28 -25.44
C LYS A 85 -18.61 15.09 -25.71
N GLU A 86 -18.16 14.92 -26.96
CA GLU A 86 -17.23 13.87 -27.36
C GLU A 86 -15.87 14.09 -26.70
N GLN A 87 -15.40 15.34 -26.68
CA GLN A 87 -14.14 15.70 -26.01
C GLN A 87 -14.23 15.47 -24.49
N GLU A 88 -15.33 15.86 -23.86
CA GLU A 88 -15.58 15.60 -22.45
C GLU A 88 -15.52 14.08 -22.14
N THR A 89 -16.21 13.28 -22.94
CA THR A 89 -16.25 11.82 -22.79
C THR A 89 -14.87 11.20 -22.93
N PHE A 90 -14.08 11.66 -23.91
CA PHE A 90 -12.72 11.20 -24.13
C PHE A 90 -11.81 11.52 -22.93
N VAL A 91 -11.84 12.75 -22.43
CA VAL A 91 -11.03 13.17 -21.27
C VAL A 91 -11.41 12.38 -20.02
N ARG A 92 -12.70 12.17 -19.79
CA ARG A 92 -13.22 11.36 -18.69
C ARG A 92 -12.69 9.92 -18.75
N GLN A 93 -12.83 9.26 -19.91
CA GLN A 93 -12.31 7.91 -20.10
C GLN A 93 -10.79 7.82 -19.94
N LYS A 94 -10.06 8.86 -20.35
CA LYS A 94 -8.62 8.94 -20.17
C LYS A 94 -8.26 9.00 -18.69
N LEU A 95 -8.90 9.89 -17.92
CA LEU A 95 -8.65 10.03 -16.48
C LEU A 95 -8.89 8.71 -15.72
N HIS A 96 -9.99 8.02 -16.01
CA HIS A 96 -10.33 6.76 -15.32
C HIS A 96 -9.33 5.62 -15.58
N LYS A 97 -8.51 5.73 -16.64
CA LYS A 97 -7.49 4.75 -17.03
C LYS A 97 -6.06 5.18 -16.67
N MET A 98 -5.88 6.36 -16.09
CA MET A 98 -4.56 6.83 -15.68
C MET A 98 -4.01 5.96 -14.55
N SER A 99 -2.69 5.79 -14.54
CA SER A 99 -2.05 5.08 -13.44
C SER A 99 -2.10 5.92 -12.16
N LEU A 100 -1.97 5.27 -11.01
CA LEU A 100 -1.85 5.96 -9.72
C LEU A 100 -0.71 6.98 -9.70
N ILE A 101 0.37 6.74 -10.43
CA ILE A 101 1.52 7.65 -10.50
C ILE A 101 1.12 8.91 -11.26
N ASP A 102 0.41 8.77 -12.37
CA ASP A 102 -0.06 9.90 -13.19
C ASP A 102 -1.07 10.78 -12.45
N THR A 103 -1.76 10.22 -11.44
CA THR A 103 -2.74 10.93 -10.62
C THR A 103 -2.20 11.36 -9.25
N ASN A 104 -0.88 11.36 -9.04
CA ASN A 104 -0.25 11.70 -7.75
C ASN A 104 -0.80 10.88 -6.56
N GLY A 105 -1.13 9.62 -6.80
CA GLY A 105 -1.64 8.69 -5.79
C GLY A 105 -3.14 8.80 -5.53
N LEU A 106 -3.90 9.55 -6.35
CA LEU A 106 -5.35 9.68 -6.23
C LEU A 106 -6.05 8.77 -7.25
N PRO A 107 -6.48 7.56 -6.87
CA PRO A 107 -7.19 6.69 -7.80
C PRO A 107 -8.60 7.23 -8.07
N TYR A 108 -9.09 7.02 -9.28
CA TYR A 108 -10.50 7.25 -9.62
C TYR A 108 -11.45 6.39 -8.77
N GLN A 109 -11.03 5.18 -8.41
CA GLN A 109 -11.82 4.25 -7.62
C GLN A 109 -10.98 3.68 -6.48
N THR A 110 -11.51 3.78 -5.25
CA THR A 110 -10.92 3.15 -4.08
C THR A 110 -11.87 2.09 -3.53
N VAL A 111 -11.36 0.89 -3.28
CA VAL A 111 -12.12 -0.21 -2.68
C VAL A 111 -11.67 -0.39 -1.24
N TYR A 112 -12.63 -0.32 -0.33
CA TYR A 112 -12.42 -0.52 1.10
C TYR A 112 -13.16 -1.78 1.55
N VAL A 113 -12.55 -2.53 2.45
CA VAL A 113 -13.21 -3.64 3.15
C VAL A 113 -13.47 -3.23 4.58
N LYS A 114 -14.73 -3.35 5.02
CA LYS A 114 -15.11 -3.00 6.39
C LYS A 114 -14.67 -4.13 7.33
N LYS A 115 -13.44 -4.09 7.82
CA LYS A 115 -13.07 -4.94 8.97
C LYS A 115 -13.79 -4.37 10.20
N ILE A 116 -14.63 -5.19 10.86
CA ILE A 116 -15.23 -4.86 12.15
C ILE A 116 -14.08 -4.53 13.11
N PHE A 117 -14.00 -3.26 13.51
CA PHE A 117 -13.11 -2.82 14.57
C PHE A 117 -13.63 -3.41 15.88
N ILE A 118 -13.06 -4.52 16.33
CA ILE A 118 -13.21 -4.91 17.74
C ILE A 118 -12.17 -4.08 18.48
N THR A 119 -12.64 -2.94 19.00
CA THR A 119 -11.91 -2.10 19.96
C THR A 119 -11.90 -2.77 21.32
#